data_AF-X1EZ23-F1
#
_entry.id   AF-X1EZ23-F1
#
_cell.length_a   1.000
_cell.length_b   1.000
_cell.length_c   1.000
_cell.angle_alpha   90.00
_cell.angle_beta   90.00
_cell.angle_gamma   90.00
#
_symmetry.space_group_name_H-M   'P 1'
#
loop_
_entity.id
_entity.type
_entity.pdbx_description
1 polymer ?
#
loop_
_entity_poly.entity_id
_entity_poly.type
_entity_poly.pdbx_seq_one_letter_code
_entity_poly.pdbx_strand_id
1 'polypeptide(L)'
;LQIELIEEKSQKAAIYKDHLAQQGLGIHHLGFFVADLDAKLKIVKQLELEIILESQFKTEGGGSVRFAYLDTRQLCGIILELINIKLYGVNVPQTEFMINVGRLTGDVTKFQV
;
A
#
# COMPACT_ATOMS: atom_id res chain seq x y z
N LEU A 1 12.85 0.68 7.20
CA LEU A 1 11.76 1.70 7.17
C LEU A 1 11.75 2.30 5.78
N GLN A 2 10.57 2.47 5.17
CA GLN A 2 10.39 3.16 3.89
C GLN A 2 9.45 4.33 4.11
N ILE A 3 9.61 5.38 3.30
CA ILE A 3 8.69 6.52 3.24
C ILE A 3 8.10 6.55 1.84
N GLU A 4 6.78 6.50 1.76
CA GLU A 4 6.05 6.66 0.51
C GLU A 4 5.57 8.10 0.39
N LEU A 5 5.97 8.77 -0.69
CA LEU A 5 5.50 10.11 -1.02
C LEU A 5 4.39 9.98 -2.06
N ILE A 6 3.20 10.46 -1.72
CA ILE A 6 2.02 10.34 -2.56
C ILE A 6 1.65 11.72 -3.09
N GLU A 7 1.58 11.83 -4.41
CA GLU A 7 1.01 12.96 -5.12
C GLU A 7 -0.26 12.49 -5.83
N GLU A 8 -1.42 13.02 -5.39
CA GLU A 8 -2.68 12.72 -6.04
C GLU A 8 -2.81 13.54 -7.34
N LYS A 9 -2.76 12.86 -8.48
CA LYS A 9 -2.84 13.47 -9.83
C LYS A 9 -4.25 13.52 -10.40
N SER A 10 -5.17 12.77 -9.81
CA SER A 10 -6.56 12.66 -10.21
C SER A 10 -7.45 13.48 -9.28
N GLN A 11 -8.41 14.17 -9.87
CA GLN A 11 -9.48 14.82 -9.10
C GLN A 11 -10.50 13.83 -8.50
N LYS A 12 -10.37 12.53 -8.82
CA LYS A 12 -11.37 11.49 -8.52
C LYS A 12 -11.05 10.61 -7.30
N ALA A 13 -9.80 10.56 -6.85
CA ALA A 13 -9.45 9.74 -5.68
C ALA A 13 -9.86 10.48 -4.41
N ALA A 14 -11.02 10.10 -3.87
CA ALA A 14 -11.60 10.77 -2.71
C ALA A 14 -10.67 10.69 -1.49
N ILE A 15 -10.04 9.54 -1.21
CA ILE A 15 -9.33 9.33 0.06
C ILE A 15 -8.15 10.30 0.29
N TYR A 16 -7.26 10.45 -0.69
CA TYR A 16 -6.10 11.33 -0.55
C TYR A 16 -6.51 12.80 -0.61
N LYS A 17 -7.48 13.14 -1.47
CA LYS A 17 -8.00 14.50 -1.58
C LYS A 17 -8.72 14.93 -0.30
N ASP A 18 -9.54 14.06 0.28
CA ASP A 18 -10.27 14.30 1.51
C ASP A 18 -9.30 14.44 2.68
N HIS A 19 -8.25 13.62 2.74
CA HIS A 19 -7.19 13.80 3.73
C HIS A 19 -6.50 15.16 3.59
N LEU A 20 -6.08 15.55 2.38
CA LEU A 20 -5.45 16.85 2.15
C LEU A 20 -6.38 18.02 2.52
N ALA A 21 -7.67 17.91 2.21
CA ALA A 21 -8.66 18.94 2.51
C ALA A 21 -8.96 19.06 4.02
N GLN A 22 -8.98 17.94 4.75
CA GLN A 22 -9.37 17.90 6.16
C GLN A 22 -8.18 18.04 7.12
N GLN A 23 -7.02 17.50 6.76
CA GLN A 23 -5.84 17.38 7.64
C GLN A 23 -4.60 18.11 7.09
N GLY A 24 -4.60 18.51 5.81
CA GLY A 24 -3.44 19.11 5.16
C GLY A 24 -2.38 18.08 4.75
N LEU A 25 -1.14 18.55 4.54
CA LEU A 25 0.00 17.68 4.27
C LEU A 25 0.42 16.94 5.56
N GLY A 26 0.70 15.65 5.46
CA GLY A 26 1.12 14.86 6.62
C GLY A 26 1.20 13.37 6.35
N ILE A 27 1.25 12.60 7.44
CA ILE A 27 1.21 11.15 7.38
C ILE A 27 -0.22 10.71 7.07
N HIS A 28 -0.41 10.03 5.94
CA HIS A 28 -1.72 9.53 5.51
C HIS A 28 -2.06 8.15 6.10
N HIS A 29 -1.12 7.19 5.99
CA HIS A 29 -1.31 5.83 6.46
C HIS A 29 0.01 5.22 6.98
N LEU A 30 -0.09 4.06 7.63
CA LEU A 30 1.04 3.21 7.98
C LEU A 30 0.88 1.82 7.33
N GLY A 31 1.79 1.46 6.44
CA GLY A 31 1.73 0.22 5.67
C GLY A 31 2.52 -0.95 6.25
N PHE A 32 1.94 -2.15 6.15
CA PHE A 32 2.53 -3.41 6.57
C PHE A 32 2.53 -4.42 5.42
N PHE A 33 3.71 -4.96 5.10
CA PHE A 33 3.82 -6.06 4.15
C PHE A 33 3.38 -7.37 4.80
N VAL A 34 2.48 -8.09 4.14
CA VAL A 34 1.92 -9.36 4.60
C VAL A 34 2.06 -10.43 3.51
N ALA A 35 2.32 -11.67 3.93
CA ALA A 35 2.45 -12.80 3.00
C ALA A 35 1.11 -13.30 2.45
N ASP A 36 0.02 -13.11 3.21
CA ASP A 36 -1.32 -13.57 2.85
C ASP A 36 -2.34 -12.49 3.23
N LEU A 37 -2.74 -11.70 2.24
CA LEU A 37 -3.72 -10.64 2.43
C LEU A 37 -5.10 -11.22 2.77
N ASP A 38 -5.51 -12.30 2.12
CA ASP A 38 -6.85 -12.88 2.30
C ASP A 38 -7.03 -13.42 3.72
N ALA A 39 -6.00 -14.06 4.29
CA ALA A 39 -6.00 -14.48 5.69
C ALA A 39 -6.10 -13.27 6.65
N LYS A 40 -5.41 -12.17 6.37
CA LYS A 40 -5.49 -10.96 7.20
C LYS A 40 -6.84 -10.26 7.07
N LEU A 41 -7.41 -10.18 5.87
CA LEU A 41 -8.74 -9.61 5.67
C LEU A 41 -9.84 -10.41 6.37
N LYS A 42 -9.69 -11.74 6.53
CA LYS A 42 -10.58 -12.54 7.40
C LYS A 42 -10.50 -12.10 8.86
N ILE A 43 -9.30 -11.87 9.38
CA ILE A 43 -9.11 -11.37 10.75
C ILE A 43 -9.71 -9.98 10.90
N VAL A 44 -9.46 -9.08 9.94
CA VAL A 44 -10.03 -7.72 9.92
C VAL A 44 -11.56 -7.76 10.01
N LYS A 45 -12.21 -8.64 9.23
CA LYS A 45 -13.67 -8.84 9.28
C LYS A 45 -14.14 -9.40 10.64
N GLN A 46 -13.40 -10.33 11.23
CA GLN A 46 -13.71 -10.87 12.57
C GLN A 46 -13.59 -9.81 13.67
N LEU A 47 -12.73 -8.82 13.48
CA LEU A 47 -12.55 -7.67 14.37
C LEU A 47 -13.53 -6.52 14.05
N GLU A 48 -14.45 -6.70 13.10
CA GLU A 48 -15.42 -5.70 12.67
C GLU A 48 -14.79 -4.37 12.22
N LEU A 49 -13.55 -4.43 11.70
CA LEU A 49 -12.86 -3.28 11.15
C LEU A 49 -13.33 -3.00 9.73
N GLU A 50 -13.64 -1.74 9.45
CA GLU A 50 -14.02 -1.29 8.12
C GLU A 50 -12.82 -1.32 7.16
N ILE A 51 -13.06 -1.80 5.94
CA ILE A 51 -12.11 -1.74 4.83
C ILE A 51 -12.53 -0.55 3.96
N ILE A 52 -11.74 0.52 3.96
CA ILE A 52 -12.02 1.76 3.22
C ILE A 52 -11.86 1.52 1.71
N LEU A 53 -10.81 0.80 1.35
CA LEU A 53 -10.44 0.52 -0.04
C LEU A 53 -9.70 -0.81 -0.10
N GLU A 54 -10.04 -1.65 -1.06
CA GLU A 54 -9.25 -2.80 -1.48
C GLU A 54 -8.99 -2.68 -2.98
N SER A 55 -7.73 -2.84 -3.40
CA SER A 55 -7.36 -2.72 -4.81
C SER A 55 -6.17 -3.62 -5.16
N GLN A 56 -5.95 -3.77 -6.45
CA GLN A 56 -4.84 -4.54 -6.99
C GLN A 56 -4.36 -3.97 -8.32
N PHE A 57 -3.05 -4.08 -8.58
CA PHE A 57 -2.46 -3.75 -9.86
C PHE A 57 -1.27 -4.66 -10.17
N LYS A 58 -0.90 -4.71 -11.45
CA LYS A 58 0.29 -5.41 -11.95
C LYS A 58 1.37 -4.41 -12.30
N THR A 59 2.60 -4.81 -12.14
CA THR A 59 3.78 -4.06 -12.57
C THR A 59 4.28 -4.63 -13.90
N GLU A 60 5.02 -3.84 -14.68
CA GLU A 60 5.52 -4.24 -16.01
C GLU A 60 6.45 -5.46 -15.94
N GLY A 61 7.24 -5.55 -14.89
CA GLY A 61 8.18 -6.63 -14.58
C GLY A 61 7.57 -7.91 -14.03
N GLY A 62 6.25 -8.09 -14.15
CA GLY A 62 5.56 -9.30 -13.71
C GLY A 62 5.27 -9.36 -12.21
N GLY A 63 5.42 -8.23 -11.51
CA GLY A 63 4.94 -8.06 -10.15
C GLY A 63 3.42 -7.89 -10.10
N SER A 64 2.84 -8.25 -8.97
CA SER A 64 1.45 -7.93 -8.64
C SER A 64 1.38 -7.46 -7.20
N VAL A 65 0.71 -6.33 -7.00
CA VAL A 65 0.47 -5.74 -5.68
C VAL A 65 -1.02 -5.81 -5.40
N ARG A 66 -1.38 -6.36 -4.25
CA ARG A 66 -2.72 -6.22 -3.66
C ARG A 66 -2.58 -5.45 -2.36
N PHE A 67 -3.53 -4.56 -2.09
CA PHE A 67 -3.52 -3.80 -0.85
C PHE A 67 -4.92 -3.47 -0.36
N ALA A 68 -5.02 -3.20 0.95
CA ALA A 68 -6.25 -2.76 1.58
C ALA A 68 -5.98 -1.71 2.66
N TYR A 69 -6.78 -0.62 2.63
CA TYR A 69 -6.82 0.39 3.68
C TYR A 69 -7.90 0.06 4.70
N LEU A 70 -7.54 0.11 5.97
CA LEU A 70 -8.40 -0.18 7.10
C LEU A 70 -8.74 1.10 7.86
N ASP A 71 -10.00 1.30 8.23
CA ASP A 71 -10.36 2.43 9.10
C ASP A 71 -10.03 2.12 10.56
N THR A 72 -8.79 2.41 10.91
CA THR A 72 -8.25 2.25 12.27
C THR A 72 -8.07 3.59 12.98
N ARG A 73 -8.62 4.68 12.44
CA ARG A 73 -8.43 6.03 12.98
C ARG A 73 -8.99 6.16 14.41
N GLN A 74 -10.13 5.53 14.69
CA GLN A 74 -10.70 5.52 16.03
C GLN A 74 -9.88 4.67 17.04
N LEU A 75 -9.16 3.66 16.55
CA LEU A 75 -8.41 2.74 17.41
C LEU A 75 -6.98 3.22 17.69
N CYS A 76 -6.29 3.75 16.69
CA CYS A 76 -4.89 4.14 16.79
C CYS A 76 -4.53 5.47 16.09
N GLY A 77 -5.53 6.24 15.66
CA GLY A 77 -5.32 7.59 15.12
C GLY A 77 -4.84 7.65 13.67
N ILE A 78 -4.67 6.52 12.99
CA ILE A 78 -4.13 6.46 11.62
C ILE A 78 -4.81 5.35 10.81
N ILE A 79 -4.82 5.49 9.48
CA ILE A 79 -5.21 4.41 8.55
C ILE A 79 -4.08 3.38 8.50
N LEU A 80 -4.41 2.11 8.70
CA LEU A 80 -3.48 1.01 8.46
C LEU A 80 -3.65 0.45 7.05
N GLU A 81 -2.54 0.14 6.39
CA GLU A 81 -2.52 -0.53 5.09
C GLU A 81 -1.91 -1.92 5.20
N LEU A 82 -2.55 -2.90 4.57
CA LEU A 82 -1.99 -4.23 4.38
C LEU A 82 -1.59 -4.40 2.92
N ILE A 83 -0.33 -4.77 2.66
CA ILE A 83 0.24 -4.84 1.31
C ILE A 83 0.76 -6.25 1.07
N ASN A 84 0.32 -6.90 0.00
CA ASN A 84 0.90 -8.15 -0.48
C ASN A 84 1.52 -7.94 -1.85
N ILE A 85 2.80 -8.30 -1.97
CA ILE A 85 3.56 -8.21 -3.23
C ILE A 85 3.95 -9.62 -3.64
N LYS A 86 3.65 -9.95 -4.89
CA LYS A 86 4.12 -11.18 -5.53
C LYS A 86 4.89 -10.84 -6.80
N LEU A 87 5.92 -11.61 -7.09
CA LEU A 87 6.63 -11.60 -8.37
C LEU A 87 6.37 -12.94 -9.05
N TYR A 88 5.75 -12.92 -10.24
CA TYR A 88 5.32 -14.13 -10.95
C TYR A 88 4.55 -15.13 -10.06
N GLY A 89 3.71 -14.62 -9.16
CA GLY A 89 2.87 -15.42 -8.25
C GLY A 89 3.55 -15.85 -6.94
N VAL A 90 4.84 -15.58 -6.76
CA VAL A 90 5.59 -15.90 -5.53
C VAL A 90 5.67 -14.68 -4.63
N ASN A 91 5.36 -14.84 -3.34
CA ASN A 91 5.51 -13.76 -2.36
C ASN A 91 6.96 -13.30 -2.28
N VAL A 92 7.18 -11.98 -2.34
CA VAL A 92 8.50 -11.38 -2.22
C VAL A 92 8.54 -10.37 -1.07
N PRO A 93 9.61 -10.35 -0.26
CA PRO A 93 9.75 -9.37 0.79
C PRO A 93 10.18 -8.02 0.20
N GLN A 94 9.78 -6.91 0.84
CA GLN A 94 10.22 -5.60 0.38
C GLN A 94 11.59 -5.25 0.95
N THR A 95 12.64 -5.65 0.23
CA THR A 95 14.06 -5.49 0.61
C THR A 95 14.83 -4.73 -0.47
N GLU A 96 15.99 -4.15 -0.14
CA GLU A 96 16.84 -3.47 -1.14
C GLU A 96 17.19 -4.36 -2.34
N PHE A 97 17.42 -5.66 -2.09
CA PHE A 97 17.64 -6.63 -3.16
C PHE A 97 16.44 -6.67 -4.11
N MET A 98 15.21 -6.80 -3.58
CA MET A 98 14.01 -6.86 -4.41
C MET A 98 13.70 -5.53 -5.11
N ILE A 99 14.01 -4.39 -4.49
CA ILE A 99 13.92 -3.08 -5.14
C ILE A 99 14.89 -3.01 -6.33
N ASN A 100 16.11 -3.52 -6.18
CA ASN A 100 17.09 -3.59 -7.27
C ASN A 100 16.64 -4.53 -8.40
N VAL A 101 15.97 -5.64 -8.07
CA VAL A 101 15.32 -6.51 -9.08
C VAL A 101 14.24 -5.73 -9.82
N GLY A 102 13.36 -5.01 -9.12
CA GLY A 102 12.36 -4.13 -9.72
C GLY A 102 12.95 -3.09 -10.67
N ARG A 103 14.16 -2.59 -10.38
CA ARG A 103 14.89 -1.68 -11.28
C ARG A 103 15.32 -2.37 -12.58
N LEU A 104 15.74 -3.63 -12.52
CA LEU A 104 16.13 -4.39 -13.72
C LEU A 104 14.93 -4.75 -14.58
N THR A 105 13.76 -4.92 -13.98
CA THR A 105 12.52 -5.29 -14.68
C THR A 105 11.71 -4.09 -15.17
N GLY A 106 12.15 -2.85 -14.89
CA GLY A 106 11.47 -1.62 -15.30
C GLY A 106 10.40 -1.11 -14.34
N ASP A 107 10.14 -1.83 -13.25
CA ASP A 107 9.10 -1.48 -12.26
C ASP A 107 9.50 -0.34 -11.33
N VAL A 108 10.80 -0.08 -11.19
CA VAL A 108 11.33 0.92 -10.26
C VAL A 108 12.33 1.82 -10.97
N THR A 109 12.05 3.12 -10.95
CA THR A 109 13.02 4.15 -11.34
C THR A 109 13.73 4.70 -10.10
N LYS A 110 15.06 4.69 -10.11
CA LYS A 110 15.87 5.28 -9.04
C LYS A 110 16.21 6.73 -9.40
N PHE A 111 15.75 7.66 -8.58
CA PHE A 111 16.19 9.06 -8.65
C PHE A 111 17.41 9.23 -7.75
N GLN A 112 18.44 9.92 -8.24
CA GLN A 112 19.49 10.47 -7.39
C GLN A 112 19.02 11.84 -6.92
N VAL A 113 18.94 12.03 -5.61
CA VAL A 113 18.66 13.31 -4.96
C VAL A 113 19.98 13.87 -4.44
#